data_AF-A0A957LSY9-F1
#
_entry.id   AF-A0A957LSY9-F1
#
_cell.length_a   1.000
_cell.length_b   1.000
_cell.length_c   1.000
_cell.angle_alpha   90.00
_cell.angle_beta   90.00
_cell.angle_gamma   90.00
#
_symmetry.space_group_name_H-M   'P 1'
#
loop_
_entity.id
_entity.type
_entity.pdbx_description
1 polymer ?
#
loop_
_entity_poly.entity_id
_entity_poly.type
_entity_poly.pdbx_seq_one_letter_code
_entity_poly.pdbx_strand_id
1 'polypeptide(L)' 'MLTQEQLEFYRENGYLHVKGLFTKEEAATYRQEAHDLIDRLQKTKDVEATWGSAAEVTMTKTSLLHCHDVQFQSALL' A
#
# COMPACT_ATOMS: atom_id res chain seq x y z
N MET A 1 -16.93 15.46 -7.45
CA MET A 1 -16.44 16.79 -7.02
C MET A 1 -16.65 16.89 -5.52
N LEU A 2 -15.72 17.47 -4.76
CA LEU A 2 -15.87 17.60 -3.30
C LEU A 2 -16.98 18.59 -2.95
N THR A 3 -17.69 18.35 -1.85
CA THR A 3 -18.68 19.30 -1.33
C THR A 3 -17.98 20.47 -0.65
N GLN A 4 -18.71 21.58 -0.45
CA GLN A 4 -18.19 22.75 0.26
C GLN A 4 -17.77 22.41 1.69
N GLU A 5 -18.57 21.61 2.40
CA GLU A 5 -18.25 21.10 3.74
C GLU A 5 -16.95 20.28 3.75
N GLN A 6 -16.72 19.42 2.75
CA GLN A 6 -15.48 18.65 2.63
C GLN A 6 -14.26 19.55 2.38
N LEU A 7 -14.43 20.62 1.60
CA LEU A 7 -13.37 21.60 1.36
C LEU A 7 -13.03 22.38 2.64
N GLU A 8 -14.04 22.79 3.40
CA GLU A 8 -13.85 23.46 4.69
C GLU A 8 -13.16 22.55 5.70
N PHE A 9 -13.63 21.30 5.83
CA PHE A 9 -12.99 20.29 6.67
C PHE A 9 -11.51 20.11 6.30
N TYR A 10 -11.20 19.96 5.01
CA TYR A 10 -9.81 19.81 4.56
C TYR A 10 -8.94 21.03 4.91
N ARG A 11 -9.46 22.25 4.73
CA ARG A 11 -8.72 23.48 5.05
C ARG A 11 -8.43 23.60 6.54
N GLU A 12 -9.36 23.17 7.39
CA GLU A 12 -9.22 23.22 8.84
C GLU A 12 -8.29 22.10 9.37
N ASN A 13 -8.39 20.89 8.81
CA ASN A 13 -7.77 19.69 9.39
C ASN A 13 -6.54 19.18 8.61
N GLY A 14 -6.32 19.63 7.37
CA GLY A 14 -5.21 19.19 6.51
C GLY A 14 -5.38 17.80 5.88
N TYR A 15 -6.51 17.12 6.12
CA TYR A 15 -6.84 15.83 5.51
C TYR A 15 -8.34 15.71 5.21
N LEU A 16 -8.70 14.75 4.37
CA LEU A 16 -10.10 14.44 4.07
C LEU A 16 -10.26 12.95 3.81
N HIS A 17 -11.26 12.32 4.44
CA HIS A 17 -11.66 10.96 4.11
C HIS A 17 -12.74 10.97 3.01
N VAL A 18 -12.36 10.57 1.80
CA VAL A 18 -13.30 10.42 0.67
C VAL A 18 -13.82 8.98 0.63
N LYS A 19 -15.04 8.77 1.13
CA LYS A 19 -15.68 7.45 1.10
C LYS A 19 -16.00 7.05 -0.33
N GLY A 20 -15.69 5.80 -0.69
CA GLY A 20 -15.98 5.27 -2.01
C GLY A 20 -15.18 5.93 -3.13
N LEU A 21 -13.96 6.39 -2.84
CA LEU A 21 -13.06 6.98 -3.84
C LEU A 21 -12.80 6.02 -5.02
N PHE A 22 -12.66 4.73 -4.72
CA PHE A 22 -12.53 3.66 -5.70
C PHE A 22 -13.80 2.82 -5.76
N THR A 23 -14.12 2.31 -6.94
CA THR A 23 -15.06 1.20 -7.07
C THR A 23 -14.50 -0.06 -6.42
N LYS A 24 -15.34 -1.09 -6.23
CA LYS A 24 -14.87 -2.37 -5.68
C LYS A 24 -13.88 -3.05 -6.64
N GLU A 25 -14.14 -2.89 -7.93
CA GLU A 25 -13.35 -3.45 -9.01
C GLU A 25 -11.97 -2.78 -9.06
N GLU A 26 -11.92 -1.45 -9.01
CA GLU A 26 -10.65 -0.70 -8.95
C GLU A 26 -9.83 -1.07 -7.71
N ALA A 27 -10.46 -1.13 -6.54
CA ALA A 27 -9.78 -1.53 -5.31
C ALA A 27 -9.23 -2.96 -5.38
N ALA A 28 -9.97 -3.89 -6.00
CA ALA A 28 -9.49 -5.25 -6.23
C ALA A 28 -8.31 -5.30 -7.19
N THR A 29 -8.34 -4.51 -8.27
CA THR A 29 -7.23 -4.41 -9.23
C THR A 29 -5.96 -3.87 -8.57
N TYR A 30 -6.04 -2.77 -7.81
CA TYR A 30 -4.86 -2.23 -7.10
C TYR A 30 -4.29 -3.23 -6.09
N ARG A 31 -5.17 -3.97 -5.39
CA ARG A 31 -4.72 -5.00 -4.46
C ARG A 31 -3.96 -6.10 -5.18
N GLN A 32 -4.48 -6.59 -6.31
CA GLN A 32 -3.82 -7.64 -7.07
C GLN A 32 -2.46 -7.16 -7.63
N GLU A 33 -2.40 -5.96 -8.21
CA GLU A 33 -1.12 -5.42 -8.72
C GLU A 33 -0.07 -5.26 -7.62
N ALA A 34 -0.45 -4.86 -6.39
CA ALA A 34 0.48 -4.79 -5.28
C ALA A 34 1.09 -6.17 -4.93
N HIS A 35 0.29 -7.24 -4.99
CA HIS A 35 0.78 -8.60 -4.78
C HIS A 35 1.67 -9.05 -5.94
N ASP A 36 1.22 -8.87 -7.18
CA ASP A 36 1.97 -9.26 -8.37
C ASP A 36 3.31 -8.53 -8.46
N LEU A 37 3.35 -7.25 -8.08
CA LEU A 37 4.57 -6.45 -8.03
C LEU A 37 5.57 -7.03 -7.03
N ILE A 38 5.13 -7.34 -5.81
CA ILE A 38 5.99 -7.94 -4.79
C ILE A 38 6.52 -9.30 -5.25
N ASP A 39 5.68 -10.14 -5.86
CA ASP A 39 6.09 -11.43 -6.41
C ASP A 39 7.16 -11.28 -7.51
N ARG A 40 7.07 -10.25 -8.35
CA ARG A 40 8.12 -9.92 -9.34
C ARG A 40 9.41 -9.47 -8.65
N LEU A 41 9.32 -8.62 -7.63
CA LEU A 41 10.48 -8.07 -6.94
C LEU A 41 11.24 -9.12 -6.14
N GLN A 42 10.56 -10.03 -5.45
CA GLN A 42 11.17 -11.10 -4.67
C GLN A 42 12.07 -12.03 -5.51
N LYS A 43 11.86 -12.09 -6.83
CA LYS A 43 12.70 -12.88 -7.74
C LYS A 43 14.06 -12.25 -7.99
N THR A 44 14.22 -10.96 -7.72
CA THR A 44 15.42 -10.18 -8.08
C THR A 44 16.09 -9.48 -6.91
N LYS A 45 15.37 -9.25 -5.81
CA LYS A 45 15.90 -8.61 -4.60
C LYS A 45 15.16 -9.04 -3.34
N ASP A 46 15.80 -8.83 -2.20
CA ASP A 46 15.13 -8.93 -0.91
C ASP A 46 14.22 -7.71 -0.69
N VAL A 47 12.99 -7.98 -0.24
CA VAL A 47 11.96 -6.98 0.06
C VAL A 47 11.35 -7.21 1.45
N GLU A 48 11.97 -8.07 2.26
CA GLU A 48 11.57 -8.31 3.64
C GLU A 48 11.87 -7.09 4.51
N ALA A 49 10.83 -6.55 5.13
CA ALA A 49 10.88 -5.38 5.99
C ALA A 49 10.42 -5.69 7.42
N THR A 50 10.21 -6.97 7.76
CA THR A 50 9.92 -7.38 9.15
C THR A 50 11.06 -6.96 10.07
N TRP A 51 10.73 -6.26 11.15
CA TRP A 51 11.70 -5.91 12.18
C TRP A 51 12.29 -7.17 12.83
N GLY A 52 13.60 -7.17 13.08
CA GLY A 52 14.27 -8.31 13.70
C GLY A 52 13.69 -8.72 15.06
N SER A 53 13.16 -7.77 15.84
CA SER A 53 12.48 -8.04 17.11
C SER A 53 11.22 -8.90 16.97
N ALA A 54 10.63 -9.00 15.78
CA ALA A 54 9.48 -9.87 15.54
C ALA A 54 9.82 -11.36 15.77
N ALA A 55 11.09 -11.75 15.59
CA ALA A 55 11.55 -13.12 15.85
C ALA A 55 11.55 -13.45 17.36
N GLU A 56 11.57 -12.46 18.24
CA GLU A 56 11.61 -12.66 19.69
C GLU A 56 10.22 -12.84 20.30
N VAL A 57 9.17 -12.38 19.61
CA VAL A 57 7.79 -12.37 20.13
C VAL A 57 6.94 -13.53 19.60
N THR A 58 7.41 -14.26 18.59
CA THR A 58 6.70 -15.40 18.03
C THR A 58 7.65 -16.43 17.42
N MET A 59 7.31 -17.71 17.58
CA MET A 59 8.01 -18.83 16.94
C MET A 59 7.56 -19.03 15.49
N THR A 60 6.50 -18.33 15.06
CA THR A 60 6.01 -18.36 13.68
C THR A 60 6.73 -17.31 12.87
N LYS A 61 7.24 -17.69 11.68
CA LYS A 61 7.82 -16.74 10.74
C LYS A 61 6.81 -15.65 10.39
N THR A 62 7.13 -14.42 10.75
CA THR A 62 6.43 -13.22 10.31
C THR A 62 7.10 -12.68 9.05
N SER A 63 6.33 -12.03 8.19
CA SER A 63 6.83 -11.43 6.95
C SER A 63 6.03 -10.17 6.65
N LEU A 64 6.74 -9.12 6.28
CA LEU A 64 6.22 -7.83 5.88
C LEU A 64 6.99 -7.43 4.64
N LEU A 65 6.35 -7.55 3.48
CA LEU A 65 6.98 -7.27 2.20
C LEU A 65 6.69 -5.82 1.81
N HIS A 66 7.71 -5.09 1.36
CA HIS A 66 7.59 -3.65 1.15
C HIS A 66 8.30 -3.17 -0.12
N CYS A 67 7.77 -2.09 -0.71
CA CYS A 67 8.35 -1.38 -1.84
C CYS A 67 8.15 0.14 -1.69
N HIS A 68 9.23 0.92 -1.72
CA HIS A 68 9.15 2.39 -1.69
C HIS A 68 8.85 3.01 -3.06
N ASP A 69 9.38 2.42 -4.14
CA ASP A 69 9.39 2.98 -5.49
C ASP A 69 8.33 2.34 -6.40
N VAL A 70 7.12 2.14 -5.88
CA VAL A 70 6.04 1.35 -6.53
C VAL A 70 5.79 1.83 -7.96
N GLN A 71 5.70 3.15 -8.19
CA GLN A 71 5.44 3.69 -9.52
C GLN A 71 6.53 3.35 -10.54
N PHE A 72 7.80 3.28 -10.12
CA PHE A 72 8.91 2.94 -11.01
C PHE A 72 8.99 1.44 -11.25
N GLN A 73 8.78 0.64 -10.20
CA GLN A 73 8.84 -0.82 -10.30
C GLN A 73 7.63 -1.38 -11.06
N SER A 74 6.44 -0.78 -10.93
CA SER A 74 5.25 -1.18 -11.67
C SER A 74 5.31 -0.77 -13.15
N ALA A 75 6.02 0.30 -13.48
CA ALA A 75 6.22 0.74 -14.87
C ALA A 75 7.16 -0.17 -15.68
N LEU A 76 7.99 -0.98 -15.01
CA LEU A 76 8.86 -1.97 -15.63
C LEU A 76 8.03 -3.25 -15.86
N LEU A 77 7.59 -3.46 -17.10
CA LEU A 77 6.90 -4.68 -17.54
C LEU A 77 7.80 -5.91 -17.39
#